data_AF-A0A3M2ZFK1-F1
#
_entry.id   AF-A0A3M2ZFK1-F1
#
_cell.length_a   1.000
_cell.length_b   1.000
_cell.length_c   1.000
_cell.angle_alpha   90.00
_cell.angle_beta   90.00
_cell.angle_gamma   90.00
#
_symmetry.space_group_name_H-M   'P 1'
#
loop_
_entity.id
_entity.type
_entity.pdbx_description
1 polymer ?
#
loop_
_entity_poly.entity_id
_entity_poly.type
_entity_poly.pdbx_seq_one_letter_code
_entity_poly.pdbx_strand_id
1 'polypeptide(L)'
;AGEICLGTVDSWLLWKLSAGQAFATDYSNAARTQLFNLQTCDWDPQLLELFSIPAAALASIQPSAGLFAHTVAVGGLDAGIPILSMIGDSHAALYGQGGFAPGLVKATLGTGSSLMTPMAGPIASRHGLSTTLAWHDGAASTYAMEGNIVHTGAAVQWAARLVAG
;
A
#
# COMPACT_ATOMS: atom_id res chain seq x y z
N ALA A 1 -25.04 0.56 11.73
CA ALA A 1 -23.84 0.50 10.89
C ALA A 1 -23.18 1.89 10.92
N GLY A 2 -21.85 1.93 10.99
CA GLY A 2 -21.07 3.07 11.53
C GLY A 2 -21.16 4.38 10.74
N GLU A 3 -21.09 5.50 11.45
CA GLU A 3 -21.14 6.87 10.91
C GLU A 3 -19.82 7.30 10.23
N ILE A 4 -18.79 6.44 10.26
CA ILE A 4 -17.42 6.75 9.83
C ILE A 4 -16.84 5.57 9.03
N CYS A 5 -16.10 5.90 7.96
CA CYS A 5 -15.32 4.98 7.14
C CYS A 5 -13.82 5.28 7.34
N LEU A 6 -13.02 4.24 7.58
CA LEU A 6 -11.59 4.28 7.83
C LEU A 6 -10.86 3.49 6.73
N GLY A 7 -10.06 4.20 5.94
CA GLY A 7 -9.27 3.61 4.87
C GLY A 7 -8.09 4.49 4.51
N THR A 8 -7.12 3.91 3.83
CA THR A 8 -5.97 4.62 3.26
C THR A 8 -6.39 5.44 2.02
N VAL A 9 -5.44 6.15 1.41
CA VAL A 9 -5.72 7.09 0.30
C VAL A 9 -6.36 6.37 -0.89
N ASP A 10 -5.95 5.15 -1.18
CA ASP A 10 -6.53 4.28 -2.21
C ASP A 10 -8.03 4.02 -1.96
N SER A 11 -8.44 3.69 -0.73
CA SER A 11 -9.86 3.53 -0.38
C SER A 11 -10.66 4.82 -0.55
N TRP A 12 -10.07 5.95 -0.18
CA TRP A 12 -10.71 7.24 -0.38
C TRP A 12 -10.89 7.59 -1.86
N LEU A 13 -9.87 7.35 -2.68
CA LEU A 13 -9.95 7.56 -4.11
C LEU A 13 -11.00 6.63 -4.73
N LEU A 14 -11.03 5.35 -4.38
CA LEU A 14 -12.05 4.42 -4.83
C LEU A 14 -13.47 4.89 -4.46
N TRP A 15 -13.66 5.30 -3.21
CA TRP A 15 -14.94 5.85 -2.74
C TRP A 15 -15.38 7.05 -3.58
N LYS A 16 -14.46 7.97 -3.85
CA LYS A 16 -14.77 9.20 -4.62
C LYS A 16 -15.00 8.93 -6.09
N LEU A 17 -14.19 8.07 -6.70
CA LEU A 17 -14.30 7.71 -8.10
C LEU A 17 -15.55 6.86 -8.38
N SER A 18 -16.09 6.16 -7.39
CA SER A 18 -17.30 5.34 -7.51
C SER A 18 -18.56 5.99 -6.93
N ALA A 19 -18.51 7.26 -6.53
CA ALA A 19 -19.59 7.97 -5.82
C ALA A 19 -20.14 7.19 -4.60
N GLY A 20 -19.26 6.53 -3.85
CA GLY A 20 -19.60 5.77 -2.65
C GLY A 20 -20.14 4.36 -2.89
N GLN A 21 -20.15 3.88 -4.14
CA GLN A 21 -20.59 2.51 -4.45
C GLN A 21 -19.59 1.45 -3.97
N ALA A 22 -18.31 1.79 -3.83
CA ALA A 22 -17.27 0.88 -3.37
C ALA A 22 -16.42 1.49 -2.25
N PHE A 23 -16.15 0.68 -1.22
CA PHE A 23 -15.22 1.01 -0.14
C PHE A 23 -14.31 -0.19 0.14
N ALA A 24 -13.11 -0.13 -0.43
CA ALA A 24 -12.14 -1.22 -0.38
C ALA A 24 -10.71 -0.68 -0.35
N THR A 25 -9.78 -1.53 0.08
CA THR A 25 -8.33 -1.33 -0.03
C THR A 25 -7.71 -2.60 -0.59
N ASP A 26 -6.53 -2.50 -1.19
CA ASP A 26 -5.79 -3.70 -1.56
C ASP A 26 -4.92 -4.22 -0.40
N TYR A 27 -4.46 -5.46 -0.52
CA TYR A 27 -3.59 -6.08 0.49
C TYR A 27 -2.30 -5.29 0.76
N SER A 28 -1.71 -4.63 -0.25
CA SER A 28 -0.46 -3.88 -0.07
C SER A 28 -0.67 -2.63 0.78
N ASN A 29 -1.75 -1.88 0.55
CA ASN A 29 -2.12 -0.74 1.39
C ASN A 29 -2.60 -1.17 2.78
N ALA A 30 -3.41 -2.22 2.88
CA ALA A 30 -3.85 -2.78 4.16
C ALA A 30 -2.66 -3.15 5.07
N ALA A 31 -1.62 -3.76 4.49
CA ALA A 31 -0.39 -4.12 5.21
C ALA A 31 0.39 -2.93 5.80
N ARG A 32 0.04 -1.68 5.46
CA ARG A 32 0.69 -0.46 5.99
C ARG A 32 -0.06 0.21 7.13
N THR A 33 -1.22 -0.31 7.50
CA THR A 33 -2.09 0.27 8.53
C THR A 33 -1.68 -0.07 9.95
N GLN A 34 -0.81 -1.08 10.15
CA GLN A 34 -0.56 -1.72 11.45
C GLN A 34 -1.77 -2.44 12.05
N LEU A 35 -2.86 -2.62 11.28
CA LEU A 35 -4.07 -3.34 11.70
C LEU A 35 -4.24 -4.66 10.96
N PHE A 36 -3.41 -4.92 9.96
CA PHE A 36 -3.47 -6.08 9.08
C PHE A 36 -2.48 -7.15 9.52
N ASN A 37 -2.94 -8.40 9.60
CA ASN A 37 -2.11 -9.55 9.94
C ASN A 37 -1.51 -10.17 8.68
N LEU A 38 -0.17 -10.15 8.57
CA LEU A 38 0.56 -10.67 7.42
C LEU A 38 0.49 -12.20 7.25
N GLN A 39 0.06 -12.95 8.26
CA GLN A 39 -0.05 -14.42 8.19
C GLN A 39 -1.45 -14.85 7.73
N THR A 40 -2.49 -14.26 8.31
CA THR A 40 -3.89 -14.58 7.95
C THR A 40 -4.38 -13.81 6.74
N CYS A 41 -3.67 -12.74 6.36
CA CYS A 41 -4.06 -11.80 5.32
C CYS A 41 -5.44 -11.17 5.55
N ASP A 42 -5.71 -10.76 6.80
CA ASP A 42 -6.96 -10.09 7.16
C ASP A 42 -6.70 -9.05 8.27
N TRP A 43 -7.71 -8.22 8.58
CA TRP A 43 -7.68 -7.36 9.74
C TRP A 43 -7.50 -8.17 11.02
N ASP A 44 -6.57 -7.76 11.88
CA ASP A 44 -6.22 -8.47 13.11
C ASP A 44 -7.16 -8.08 14.27
N PRO A 45 -8.01 -8.99 14.78
CA PRO A 45 -8.97 -8.65 15.83
C PRO A 45 -8.32 -8.12 17.11
N GLN A 46 -7.11 -8.59 17.45
CA GLN A 46 -6.41 -8.16 18.66
C GLN A 46 -5.87 -6.73 18.50
N LEU A 47 -5.36 -6.37 17.31
CA LEU A 47 -4.93 -5.00 17.02
C LEU A 47 -6.13 -4.06 16.97
N LEU A 48 -7.25 -4.48 16.38
CA LEU A 48 -8.48 -3.69 16.38
C LEU A 48 -8.99 -3.43 17.79
N GLU A 49 -9.00 -4.44 18.66
CA GLU A 49 -9.35 -4.28 20.07
C GLU A 49 -8.37 -3.34 20.79
N LEU A 50 -7.08 -3.55 20.62
CA LEU A 50 -6.01 -2.74 21.23
C LEU A 50 -6.15 -1.26 20.92
N PHE A 51 -6.45 -0.92 19.66
CA PHE A 51 -6.62 0.47 19.22
C PHE A 51 -8.08 0.96 19.31
N SER A 52 -9.00 0.14 19.82
CA SER A 52 -10.44 0.46 19.92
C SER A 52 -11.06 0.84 18.58
N ILE A 53 -10.68 0.14 17.51
CA ILE A 53 -11.15 0.38 16.14
C ILE A 53 -12.31 -0.59 15.83
N PRO A 54 -13.51 -0.10 15.50
CA PRO A 54 -14.60 -0.97 15.09
C PRO A 54 -14.33 -1.54 13.69
N ALA A 55 -14.30 -2.87 13.57
CA ALA A 55 -14.05 -3.56 12.30
C ALA A 55 -14.98 -3.10 11.17
N ALA A 56 -16.24 -2.79 11.49
CA ALA A 56 -17.24 -2.32 10.53
C ALA A 56 -16.93 -0.94 9.91
N ALA A 57 -15.97 -0.18 10.46
CA ALA A 57 -15.53 1.08 9.88
C ALA A 57 -14.42 0.88 8.83
N LEU A 58 -13.74 -0.27 8.80
CA LEU A 58 -12.59 -0.50 7.92
C LEU A 58 -13.02 -0.85 6.50
N ALA A 59 -12.20 -0.47 5.53
CA ALA A 59 -12.37 -0.85 4.13
C ALA A 59 -12.29 -2.38 3.96
N SER A 60 -13.05 -2.91 3.01
CA SER A 60 -12.93 -4.33 2.61
C SER A 60 -11.58 -4.57 1.92
N ILE A 61 -10.87 -5.63 2.30
CA ILE A 61 -9.58 -5.97 1.69
C ILE A 61 -9.84 -6.80 0.43
N GLN A 62 -9.20 -6.45 -0.69
CA GLN A 62 -9.32 -7.15 -1.97
C GLN A 62 -7.94 -7.37 -2.63
N PRO A 63 -7.82 -8.31 -3.59
CA PRO A 63 -6.60 -8.48 -4.39
C PRO A 63 -6.16 -7.20 -5.07
N SER A 64 -4.83 -6.98 -5.19
CA SER A 64 -4.25 -5.80 -5.84
C SER A 64 -4.60 -5.70 -7.33
N ALA A 65 -4.99 -6.81 -7.94
CA ALA A 65 -5.55 -6.88 -9.29
C ALA A 65 -6.92 -7.56 -9.26
N GLY A 66 -7.94 -6.85 -9.73
CA GLY A 66 -9.34 -7.29 -9.70
C GLY A 66 -10.28 -6.11 -9.97
N LEU A 67 -11.52 -6.39 -10.35
CA LEU A 67 -12.51 -5.32 -10.56
C LEU A 67 -13.00 -4.79 -9.20
N PHE A 68 -12.64 -3.56 -8.86
CA PHE A 68 -13.08 -2.89 -7.64
C PHE A 68 -14.39 -2.12 -7.85
N ALA A 69 -14.48 -1.35 -8.92
CA ALA A 69 -15.63 -0.54 -9.28
C ALA A 69 -15.52 -0.04 -10.73
N HIS A 70 -16.56 0.68 -11.18
CA HIS A 70 -16.46 1.55 -12.35
C HIS A 70 -16.50 3.01 -11.89
N THR A 71 -15.83 3.89 -12.63
CA THR A 71 -15.84 5.32 -12.34
C THR A 71 -17.22 5.92 -12.57
N VAL A 72 -17.54 6.96 -11.81
CA VAL A 72 -18.55 7.96 -12.17
C VAL A 72 -17.90 9.10 -12.93
N ALA A 73 -18.72 9.92 -13.61
CA ALA A 73 -18.23 11.17 -14.19
C ALA A 73 -17.83 12.12 -13.06
N VAL A 74 -16.54 12.48 -12.97
CA VAL A 74 -16.01 13.35 -11.92
C VAL A 74 -14.84 14.18 -12.42
N GLY A 75 -14.93 15.51 -12.26
CA GLY A 75 -13.97 16.43 -12.84
C GLY A 75 -13.95 16.34 -14.36
N GLY A 76 -12.90 15.72 -14.92
CA GLY A 76 -12.75 15.43 -16.36
C GLY A 76 -12.63 13.93 -16.68
N LEU A 77 -12.91 13.05 -15.73
CA LEU A 77 -12.89 11.61 -15.93
C LEU A 77 -14.28 11.13 -16.36
N ASP A 78 -14.36 10.33 -17.42
CA ASP A 78 -15.61 9.74 -17.89
C ASP A 78 -16.15 8.67 -16.93
N ALA A 79 -17.47 8.47 -16.96
CA ALA A 79 -18.11 7.38 -16.25
C ALA A 79 -17.86 6.03 -16.96
N GLY A 80 -17.87 4.94 -16.20
CA GLY A 80 -17.80 3.58 -16.74
C GLY A 80 -16.38 3.06 -17.00
N ILE A 81 -15.33 3.80 -16.62
CA ILE A 81 -13.95 3.30 -16.71
C ILE A 81 -13.74 2.29 -15.57
N PRO A 82 -13.32 1.04 -15.86
CA PRO A 82 -13.12 0.05 -14.82
C PRO A 82 -11.87 0.35 -13.98
N ILE A 83 -12.01 0.30 -12.66
CA ILE A 83 -10.91 0.38 -11.70
C ILE A 83 -10.48 -1.06 -11.40
N LEU A 84 -9.39 -1.49 -12.04
CA LEU A 84 -8.94 -2.89 -12.03
C LEU A 84 -7.74 -3.17 -11.12
N SER A 85 -7.15 -2.15 -10.53
CA SER A 85 -5.98 -2.32 -9.68
C SER A 85 -5.86 -1.18 -8.68
N MET A 86 -5.45 -1.55 -7.48
CA MET A 86 -5.03 -0.66 -6.40
C MET A 86 -3.79 -1.30 -5.79
N ILE A 87 -2.74 -0.51 -5.61
CA ILE A 87 -1.47 -0.98 -5.04
C ILE A 87 -0.74 0.22 -4.42
N GLY A 88 -0.09 0.00 -3.28
CA GLY A 88 0.72 1.02 -2.60
C GLY A 88 1.86 1.50 -3.50
N ASP A 89 2.21 2.78 -3.43
CA ASP A 89 3.15 3.42 -4.36
C ASP A 89 4.53 2.73 -4.47
N SER A 90 5.13 2.37 -3.33
CA SER A 90 6.44 1.76 -3.25
C SER A 90 6.41 0.31 -3.73
N HIS A 91 5.29 -0.38 -3.50
CA HIS A 91 5.02 -1.72 -4.00
C HIS A 91 4.71 -1.73 -5.49
N ALA A 92 3.98 -0.75 -5.99
CA ALA A 92 3.72 -0.53 -7.41
C ALA A 92 5.03 -0.26 -8.16
N ALA A 93 5.92 0.54 -7.56
CA ALA A 93 7.25 0.78 -8.10
C ALA A 93 8.12 -0.50 -8.08
N LEU A 94 7.99 -1.36 -7.07
CA LEU A 94 8.63 -2.68 -7.08
C LEU A 94 8.06 -3.56 -8.21
N TYR A 95 6.73 -3.62 -8.35
CA TYR A 95 6.06 -4.39 -9.39
C TYR A 95 6.49 -3.92 -10.79
N GLY A 96 6.51 -2.62 -11.02
CA GLY A 96 6.88 -2.01 -12.30
C GLY A 96 8.36 -2.18 -12.69
N GLN A 97 9.27 -2.44 -11.74
CA GLN A 97 10.66 -2.80 -12.07
C GLN A 97 10.78 -4.16 -12.76
N GLY A 98 9.78 -5.04 -12.60
CA GLY A 98 9.83 -6.41 -13.08
C GLY A 98 10.76 -7.30 -12.24
N GLY A 99 10.72 -8.61 -12.51
CA GLY A 99 11.49 -9.60 -11.76
C GLY A 99 10.92 -9.88 -10.37
N PHE A 100 9.90 -10.74 -10.33
CA PHE A 100 9.10 -11.03 -9.12
C PHE A 100 9.72 -12.11 -8.20
N ALA A 101 10.98 -12.46 -8.43
CA ALA A 101 11.67 -13.49 -7.67
C ALA A 101 12.49 -12.89 -6.51
N PRO A 102 12.64 -13.61 -5.38
CA PRO A 102 13.55 -13.20 -4.32
C PRO A 102 14.97 -12.96 -4.86
N GLY A 103 15.62 -11.90 -4.39
CA GLY A 103 16.98 -11.51 -4.77
C GLY A 103 17.05 -10.25 -5.64
N LEU A 104 15.94 -9.81 -6.23
CA LEU A 104 15.85 -8.50 -6.86
C LEU A 104 15.60 -7.41 -5.81
N VAL A 105 16.43 -6.37 -5.80
CA VAL A 105 16.24 -5.20 -4.93
C VAL A 105 15.94 -3.99 -5.80
N LYS A 106 14.79 -3.38 -5.56
CA LYS A 106 14.42 -2.08 -6.11
C LYS A 106 14.80 -0.99 -5.11
N ALA A 107 15.35 0.11 -5.60
CA ALA A 107 15.61 1.32 -4.83
C ALA A 107 14.86 2.50 -5.45
N THR A 108 13.94 3.13 -4.71
CA THR A 108 13.45 4.47 -5.07
C THR A 108 14.35 5.50 -4.38
N LEU A 109 14.89 6.42 -5.17
CA LEU A 109 15.73 7.52 -4.68
C LEU A 109 14.96 8.84 -4.83
N GLY A 110 14.56 9.43 -3.71
CA GLY A 110 13.89 10.73 -3.65
C GLY A 110 14.38 11.55 -2.45
N THR A 111 13.51 12.38 -1.86
CA THR A 111 13.82 13.13 -0.62
C THR A 111 14.30 12.20 0.50
N GLY A 112 13.59 11.08 0.67
CA GLY A 112 14.09 9.86 1.30
C GLY A 112 14.22 8.73 0.26
N SER A 113 14.74 7.58 0.67
CA SER A 113 14.86 6.40 -0.20
C SER A 113 14.16 5.20 0.42
N SER A 114 13.56 4.37 -0.43
CA SER A 114 12.99 3.06 -0.03
C SER A 114 13.65 1.97 -0.84
N LEU A 115 14.14 0.96 -0.14
CA LEU A 115 14.66 -0.28 -0.69
C LEU A 115 13.61 -1.36 -0.47
N MET A 116 13.25 -2.09 -1.52
CA MET A 116 12.26 -3.15 -1.41
C MET A 116 12.69 -4.37 -2.25
N THR A 117 12.54 -5.56 -1.67
CA THR A 117 12.77 -6.84 -2.36
C THR A 117 11.55 -7.75 -2.19
N PRO A 118 11.12 -8.47 -3.23
CA PRO A 118 10.08 -9.48 -3.09
C PRO A 118 10.60 -10.65 -2.25
N MET A 119 9.67 -11.33 -1.57
CA MET A 119 9.89 -12.48 -0.72
C MET A 119 8.78 -13.52 -0.92
N ALA A 120 9.11 -14.78 -0.73
CA ALA A 120 8.14 -15.88 -0.82
C ALA A 120 7.20 -15.98 0.40
N GLY A 121 7.48 -15.27 1.50
CA GLY A 121 6.67 -15.35 2.72
C GLY A 121 6.95 -14.20 3.71
N PRO A 122 6.12 -14.05 4.76
CA PRO A 122 6.22 -12.98 5.73
C PRO A 122 7.33 -13.23 6.75
N ILE A 123 8.59 -13.15 6.32
CA ILE A 123 9.75 -13.34 7.19
C ILE A 123 10.00 -12.06 7.98
N ALA A 124 9.96 -12.13 9.31
CA ALA A 124 10.31 -11.02 10.18
C ALA A 124 11.82 -10.71 10.11
N SER A 125 12.17 -9.43 9.96
CA SER A 125 13.57 -9.00 9.96
C SER A 125 14.20 -9.06 11.35
N ARG A 126 15.49 -9.42 11.41
CA ARG A 126 16.35 -9.30 12.60
C ARG A 126 17.28 -8.07 12.55
N HIS A 127 17.15 -7.25 11.51
CA HIS A 127 18.05 -6.13 11.21
C HIS A 127 17.30 -4.79 11.01
N GLY A 128 16.13 -4.65 11.64
CA GLY A 128 15.37 -3.38 11.64
C GLY A 128 14.64 -3.07 10.32
N LEU A 129 14.46 -4.06 9.44
CA LEU A 129 13.65 -3.91 8.23
C LEU A 129 12.18 -4.27 8.51
N SER A 130 11.27 -3.72 7.71
CA SER A 130 9.85 -4.01 7.79
C SER A 130 9.46 -5.11 6.81
N THR A 131 8.67 -6.06 7.28
CA THR A 131 8.03 -7.07 6.43
C THR A 131 6.66 -6.53 6.01
N THR A 132 6.29 -6.72 4.74
CA THR A 132 5.03 -6.22 4.20
C THR A 132 4.47 -7.21 3.17
N LEU A 133 3.20 -7.08 2.82
CA LEU A 133 2.62 -7.78 1.68
C LEU A 133 2.77 -6.87 0.46
N ALA A 134 3.42 -7.37 -0.59
CA ALA A 134 3.78 -6.59 -1.75
C ALA A 134 2.60 -6.39 -2.70
N TRP A 135 1.94 -7.48 -3.08
CA TRP A 135 0.69 -7.49 -3.82
C TRP A 135 0.04 -8.87 -3.72
N HIS A 136 -1.24 -8.93 -4.09
CA HIS A 136 -1.98 -10.18 -4.26
C HIS A 136 -2.61 -10.20 -5.65
N ASP A 137 -2.31 -11.21 -6.46
CA ASP A 137 -2.76 -11.29 -7.87
C ASP A 137 -4.12 -12.01 -8.05
N GLY A 138 -4.75 -12.39 -6.94
CA GLY A 138 -6.02 -13.11 -6.88
C GLY A 138 -5.84 -14.60 -6.60
N ALA A 139 -4.64 -15.14 -6.79
CA ALA A 139 -4.30 -16.52 -6.48
C ALA A 139 -3.29 -16.63 -5.33
N ALA A 140 -2.28 -15.76 -5.29
CA ALA A 140 -1.20 -15.83 -4.32
C ALA A 140 -0.78 -14.45 -3.80
N SER A 141 -0.34 -14.45 -2.54
CA SER A 141 0.34 -13.31 -1.92
C SER A 141 1.81 -13.31 -2.30
N THR A 142 2.32 -12.16 -2.75
CA THR A 142 3.77 -11.89 -2.78
C THR A 142 4.09 -10.99 -1.60
N TYR A 143 5.12 -11.34 -0.82
CA TYR A 143 5.58 -10.52 0.30
C TYR A 143 6.77 -9.67 -0.12
N ALA A 144 7.13 -8.69 0.70
CA ALA A 144 8.35 -7.94 0.52
C ALA A 144 9.00 -7.59 1.86
N MET A 145 10.31 -7.35 1.80
CA MET A 145 11.04 -6.71 2.87
C MET A 145 11.43 -5.31 2.41
N GLU A 146 11.23 -4.34 3.30
CA GLU A 146 11.44 -2.93 3.04
C GLU A 146 12.41 -2.32 4.05
N GLY A 147 13.36 -1.54 3.53
CA GLY A 147 14.20 -0.64 4.30
C GLY A 147 13.92 0.80 3.89
N ASN A 148 13.53 1.64 4.86
CA ASN A 148 13.27 3.05 4.63
C ASN A 148 14.44 3.90 5.15
N ILE A 149 14.94 4.79 4.29
CA ILE A 149 16.00 5.75 4.58
C ILE A 149 15.39 7.14 4.55
N VAL A 150 15.27 7.76 5.72
CA VAL A 150 14.48 8.99 5.91
C VAL A 150 15.08 10.21 5.19
N HIS A 151 16.41 10.26 5.03
CA HIS A 151 17.11 11.38 4.41
C HIS A 151 18.15 10.91 3.40
N THR A 152 17.90 11.16 2.12
CA THR A 152 18.85 10.94 1.03
C THR A 152 18.93 12.17 0.14
N GLY A 153 17.94 12.40 -0.73
CA GLY A 153 17.87 13.61 -1.57
C GLY A 153 17.76 14.90 -0.75
N ALA A 154 17.10 14.85 0.41
CA ALA A 154 17.01 15.99 1.33
C ALA A 154 18.40 16.48 1.80
N ALA A 155 19.35 15.57 2.02
CA ALA A 155 20.70 15.91 2.45
C ALA A 155 21.47 16.65 1.34
N VAL A 156 21.30 16.21 0.08
CA VAL A 156 21.88 16.88 -1.09
C VAL A 156 21.27 18.27 -1.28
N GLN A 157 19.94 18.39 -1.16
CA GLN A 157 19.25 19.68 -1.26
C GLN A 157 19.67 20.64 -0.14
N TRP A 158 19.83 20.14 1.09
CA TRP A 158 20.33 20.93 2.21
C TRP A 158 21.77 21.41 1.97
N ALA A 159 22.66 20.51 1.54
CA ALA A 159 24.04 20.87 1.23
C ALA A 159 24.12 21.90 0.09
N ALA A 160 23.31 21.74 -0.96
CA ALA A 160 23.25 22.70 -2.05
C ALA A 160 22.81 24.09 -1.57
N ARG A 161 21.81 24.19 -0.70
CA ARG A 161 21.38 25.48 -0.10
C ARG A 161 22.46 26.09 0.77
N LEU A 162 23.18 25.29 1.56
CA LEU A 162 24.26 25.76 2.43
C LEU A 162 25.41 26.39 1.63
N VAL A 163 25.74 25.81 0.48
CA VAL A 163 26.87 26.24 -0.35
C VAL A 163 26.48 27.36 -1.33
N ALA A 164 25.22 27.44 -1.75
CA ALA A 164 24.75 28.42 -2.72
C ALA A 164 24.52 29.85 -2.17
N GLY A 165 24.47 30.01 -0.84
CA GLY A 165 24.18 31.30 -0.18
C GLY A 165 22.70 31.59 -0.06
#